data_AF-X1MG16-F1
#
_entry.id   AF-X1MG16-F1
#
_cell.length_a   1.000
_cell.length_b   1.000
_cell.length_c   1.000
_cell.angle_alpha   90.00
_cell.angle_beta   90.00
_cell.angle_gamma   90.00
#
_symmetry.space_group_name_H-M   'P 1'
#
loop_
_entity.id
_entity.type
_entity.pdbx_description
1 polymer ?
#
loop_
_entity_poly.entity_id
_entity_poly.type
_entity_poly.pdbx_seq_one_letter_code
_entity_poly.pdbx_strand_id
1 'polypeptide(L)'
;MRGGLSCRHILKIDGQYVMFYEGLDASAYYCIGVALSDDGFKWRKDEAGEQPGGPVFRHSPKGSGRWDAKAIGTPYIVPMPDGSYRMYYVGINEGGHDELSALHQIGMAVSDGPNFRKRANS
;
A
#
# COMPACT_ATOMS: atom_id res chain seq x y z
N MET A 1 -3.50 11.42 -2.58
CA MET A 1 -2.68 10.82 -3.67
C MET A 1 -2.87 11.58 -4.97
N ARG A 2 -1.79 11.79 -5.73
CA ARG A 2 -1.82 12.32 -7.10
C ARG A 2 -1.60 11.16 -8.08
N GLY A 3 -2.61 10.86 -8.89
CA GLY A 3 -2.57 9.78 -9.91
C GLY A 3 -2.60 8.36 -9.32
N GLY A 4 -3.34 7.46 -9.95
CA GLY A 4 -3.24 6.01 -9.72
C GLY A 4 -2.39 5.40 -10.82
N LEU A 5 -1.25 4.83 -10.48
CA LEU A 5 -0.35 4.15 -11.41
C LEU A 5 -0.55 2.64 -11.21
N SER A 6 -1.55 2.08 -11.88
CA SER A 6 -1.89 0.64 -11.93
C SER A 6 -2.73 0.07 -10.77
N CYS A 7 -3.73 -0.74 -11.15
CA CYS A 7 -4.44 -1.67 -10.28
C CYS A 7 -3.54 -2.89 -10.03
N ARG A 8 -3.34 -3.26 -8.76
CA ARG A 8 -2.40 -4.33 -8.39
C ARG A 8 -3.09 -5.56 -7.82
N HIS A 9 -4.08 -5.41 -6.93
CA HIS A 9 -4.82 -6.55 -6.39
C HIS A 9 -6.26 -6.16 -6.01
N ILE A 10 -7.24 -7.03 -6.30
CA ILE A 10 -8.65 -6.84 -5.95
C ILE A 10 -9.12 -8.06 -5.16
N LEU A 11 -9.81 -7.82 -4.05
CA LEU A 11 -10.50 -8.83 -3.26
C LEU A 11 -11.97 -8.45 -3.11
N LYS A 12 -12.81 -9.44 -2.82
CA LYS A 12 -14.17 -9.20 -2.34
C LYS A 12 -14.22 -9.47 -0.85
N ILE A 13 -14.51 -8.44 -0.06
CA ILE A 13 -14.54 -8.47 1.41
C ILE A 13 -15.94 -8.02 1.83
N ASP A 14 -16.64 -8.86 2.59
CA ASP A 14 -17.99 -8.59 3.10
C ASP A 14 -18.99 -8.07 2.02
N GLY A 15 -18.89 -8.64 0.82
CA GLY A 15 -19.74 -8.28 -0.31
C GLY A 15 -19.27 -7.09 -1.15
N GLN A 16 -18.27 -6.34 -0.70
CA GLN A 16 -17.70 -5.18 -1.41
C GLN A 16 -16.39 -5.53 -2.10
N TYR A 17 -16.16 -5.00 -3.31
CA TYR A 17 -14.86 -5.10 -3.96
C TYR A 17 -13.90 -4.05 -3.40
N VAL A 18 -12.70 -4.50 -3.07
CA VAL A 18 -11.63 -3.71 -2.48
C VAL A 18 -10.40 -3.84 -3.37
N MET A 19 -9.99 -2.73 -3.99
CA MET A 19 -8.81 -2.63 -4.84
C MET A 19 -7.68 -1.96 -4.09
N PHE A 20 -6.52 -2.60 -4.11
CA PHE A 20 -5.25 -2.02 -3.71
C PHE A 20 -4.53 -1.52 -4.96
N TYR A 21 -4.21 -0.23 -4.95
CA TYR A 21 -3.59 0.45 -6.09
C TYR A 21 -2.35 1.22 -5.66
N GLU A 22 -1.40 1.36 -6.57
CA GLU A 22 -0.24 2.23 -6.36
C GLU A 22 -0.59 3.66 -6.76
N GLY A 23 -0.11 4.61 -5.98
CA GLY A 23 -0.19 6.03 -6.30
C GLY A 23 1.01 6.78 -5.76
N LEU A 24 1.13 8.03 -6.19
CA LEU A 24 2.16 8.92 -5.67
C LEU A 24 1.56 9.80 -4.57
N ASP A 25 2.32 10.00 -3.51
CA ASP A 25 2.00 11.02 -2.52
C ASP A 25 2.41 12.42 -3.00
N ALA A 26 2.22 13.43 -2.14
CA ALA A 26 2.52 14.82 -2.49
C ALA A 26 4.02 15.07 -2.76
N SER A 27 4.89 14.18 -2.29
CA SER A 27 6.34 14.25 -2.44
C SER A 27 6.85 13.34 -3.57
N ALA A 28 5.95 12.79 -4.39
CA ALA A 28 6.25 11.87 -5.49
C ALA A 28 6.86 10.53 -5.04
N TYR A 29 6.54 10.07 -3.83
CA TYR A 29 6.89 8.73 -3.37
C TYR A 29 5.74 7.75 -3.62
N TYR A 30 6.08 6.52 -4.00
CA TYR A 30 5.10 5.45 -4.19
C TYR A 30 4.48 5.04 -2.86
N CYS A 31 3.17 4.91 -2.86
CA CYS A 31 2.35 4.49 -1.73
C CYS A 31 1.18 3.63 -2.22
N ILE A 32 0.55 2.90 -1.30
CA ILE A 32 -0.59 2.05 -1.62
C ILE A 32 -1.87 2.69 -1.11
N GLY A 33 -2.83 2.87 -2.01
CA GLY A 33 -4.19 3.31 -1.72
C GLY A 33 -5.21 2.18 -1.82
N VAL A 34 -6.41 2.46 -1.31
CA VAL A 34 -7.58 1.58 -1.43
C VAL A 34 -8.70 2.29 -2.18
N ALA A 35 -9.32 1.57 -3.11
CA ALA A 35 -10.57 1.95 -3.74
C ALA A 35 -11.63 0.88 -3.51
N LEU A 36 -12.87 1.31 -3.38
CA LEU A 36 -14.03 0.49 -3.08
C LEU A 36 -14.98 0.50 -4.27
N SER A 37 -15.63 -0.63 -4.53
CA SER A 37 -16.67 -0.75 -5.54
C SER A 37 -17.72 -1.78 -5.10
N ASP A 38 -18.98 -1.49 -5.37
CA ASP A 38 -20.08 -2.41 -5.08
C ASP A 38 -20.37 -3.35 -6.28
N ASP A 39 -19.96 -2.93 -7.49
CA ASP A 39 -20.23 -3.62 -8.74
C ASP A 39 -18.97 -4.11 -9.49
N GLY A 40 -17.78 -3.66 -9.08
CA GLY A 40 -16.50 -3.94 -9.74
C GLY A 40 -16.20 -3.03 -10.94
N PHE A 41 -17.12 -2.14 -11.31
CA PHE A 41 -17.01 -1.24 -12.47
C PHE A 41 -16.81 0.22 -12.06
N LYS A 42 -17.54 0.68 -11.04
CA LYS A 42 -17.45 2.04 -10.51
C LYS A 42 -16.66 2.02 -9.22
N TRP A 43 -15.53 2.72 -9.24
CA TRP A 43 -14.59 2.74 -8.13
C TRP A 43 -14.55 4.13 -7.49
N ARG A 44 -14.60 4.16 -6.16
CA ARG A 44 -14.38 5.36 -5.34
C ARG A 44 -13.18 5.13 -4.45
N LYS A 45 -12.39 6.16 -4.18
CA LYS A 45 -11.31 6.03 -3.19
C LYS A 45 -11.91 5.76 -1.82
N ASP A 46 -11.14 5.11 -0.97
CA ASP A 46 -11.50 4.98 0.43
C ASP A 46 -11.36 6.34 1.14
N GLU A 47 -12.49 6.92 1.54
CA GLU A 47 -12.60 8.25 2.15
C GLU A 47 -12.62 8.24 3.68
N ALA A 48 -12.51 7.07 4.32
CA ALA A 48 -12.42 6.98 5.78
C ALA A 48 -11.13 7.65 6.34
N GLY A 49 -11.00 7.68 7.68
CA GLY A 49 -9.78 8.08 8.40
C GLY A 49 -9.40 9.56 8.35
N GLU A 50 -8.20 9.90 8.84
CA GLU A 50 -7.69 11.28 8.95
C GLU A 50 -7.34 11.92 7.60
N GLN A 51 -7.08 11.10 6.58
CA GLN A 51 -6.77 11.54 5.22
C GLN A 51 -7.74 10.87 4.24
N PRO A 52 -8.93 11.45 4.00
CA PRO A 52 -9.86 10.97 2.99
C PRO A 52 -9.19 10.87 1.61
N GLY A 53 -9.28 9.71 0.96
CA GLY A 53 -8.61 9.41 -0.31
C GLY A 53 -7.07 9.33 -0.22
N GLY A 54 -6.55 9.26 1.00
CA GLY A 54 -5.14 9.09 1.33
C GLY A 54 -4.67 7.63 1.21
N PRO A 55 -3.34 7.41 1.26
CA PRO A 55 -2.79 6.05 1.21
C PRO A 55 -3.03 5.32 2.52
N VAL A 56 -3.25 4.02 2.41
CA VAL A 56 -3.40 3.11 3.56
C VAL A 56 -2.05 2.53 4.00
N PHE A 57 -1.07 2.50 3.09
CA PHE A 57 0.28 2.02 3.37
C PHE A 57 1.32 2.91 2.68
N ARG A 58 2.40 3.20 3.40
CA ARG A 58 3.46 4.15 2.99
C ARG A 58 4.82 3.49 3.14
N HIS A 59 5.74 3.93 2.30
CA HIS A 59 7.17 3.67 2.46
C HIS A 59 7.67 4.12 3.84
N SER A 60 8.80 3.56 4.28
CA SER A 60 9.45 4.02 5.52
C SER A 60 9.85 5.50 5.42
N PRO A 61 9.98 6.22 6.55
CA PRO A 61 10.38 7.63 6.53
C PRO A 61 11.64 7.87 5.70
N LYS A 62 11.61 8.91 4.87
CA LYS A 62 12.76 9.35 4.07
C LYS A 62 13.97 9.61 4.97
N GLY A 63 15.16 9.17 4.55
CA GLY A 63 16.40 9.32 5.31
C GLY A 63 16.53 8.38 6.51
N SER A 64 15.59 7.45 6.72
CA SER A 64 15.67 6.47 7.80
C SER A 64 16.72 5.38 7.56
N GLY A 65 17.26 5.28 6.33
CA GLY A 65 18.13 4.18 5.94
C GLY A 65 17.43 2.82 5.84
N ARG A 66 16.09 2.78 5.99
CA ARG A 66 15.32 1.55 5.85
C ARG A 66 15.25 1.10 4.40
N TRP A 67 15.15 -0.21 4.23
CA TRP A 67 15.19 -0.89 2.94
C TRP A 67 14.01 -0.55 2.03
N ASP A 68 12.93 0.00 2.55
CA ASP A 68 11.73 0.40 1.83
C ASP A 68 11.46 1.91 1.95
N ALA A 69 12.50 2.73 2.15
CA ALA A 69 12.36 4.17 2.35
C ALA A 69 12.20 4.98 1.04
N LYS A 70 12.56 4.44 -0.13
CA LYS A 70 12.44 5.14 -1.42
C LYS A 70 11.10 4.91 -2.10
N ALA A 71 10.63 3.68 -2.10
CA ALA A 71 9.39 3.30 -2.74
C ALA A 71 8.88 1.98 -2.19
N ILE A 72 7.57 1.82 -2.24
CA ILE A 72 6.87 0.56 -2.02
C ILE A 72 5.93 0.28 -3.19
N GLY A 73 5.68 -0.99 -3.50
CA GLY A 73 4.85 -1.38 -4.62
C GLY A 73 4.53 -2.86 -4.64
N THR A 74 3.87 -3.29 -5.71
CA THR A 74 3.40 -4.64 -6.01
C THR A 74 2.71 -5.29 -4.81
N PRO A 75 1.67 -4.65 -4.23
CA PRO A 75 0.97 -5.23 -3.09
C PRO A 75 0.23 -6.50 -3.50
N TYR A 76 0.36 -7.53 -2.69
CA TYR A 76 -0.43 -8.75 -2.75
C TYR A 76 -1.03 -9.03 -1.37
N ILE A 77 -2.34 -9.20 -1.32
CA ILE A 77 -3.10 -9.24 -0.07
C ILE A 77 -3.56 -10.66 0.19
N VAL A 78 -3.26 -11.17 1.37
CA VAL A 78 -3.63 -12.52 1.80
C VAL A 78 -4.54 -12.41 3.03
N PRO A 79 -5.82 -12.80 2.93
CA PRO A 79 -6.68 -12.93 4.11
C PRO A 79 -6.20 -14.10 4.98
N MET A 80 -6.23 -13.91 6.29
CA MET A 80 -5.79 -14.90 7.26
C MET A 80 -7.00 -15.52 8.00
N PRO A 81 -6.87 -16.77 8.52
CA PRO A 81 -7.97 -17.44 9.23
C PRO A 81 -8.45 -16.70 10.50
N ASP A 82 -7.58 -15.88 11.10
CA ASP A 82 -7.89 -15.07 12.29
C ASP A 82 -8.60 -13.74 11.95
N GLY A 83 -8.93 -13.52 10.68
CA GLY A 83 -9.56 -12.29 10.19
C GLY A 83 -8.56 -11.15 9.92
N SER A 84 -7.26 -11.34 10.19
CA SER A 84 -6.23 -10.38 9.77
C SER A 84 -5.96 -10.47 8.27
N TYR A 85 -5.24 -9.49 7.74
CA TYR A 85 -4.72 -9.55 6.38
C TYR A 85 -3.23 -9.29 6.37
N ARG A 86 -2.52 -9.98 5.49
CA ARG A 86 -1.11 -9.72 5.19
C ARG A 86 -1.00 -9.04 3.83
N MET A 87 -0.27 -7.95 3.77
CA MET A 87 0.17 -7.34 2.52
C MET A 87 1.63 -7.70 2.30
N TYR A 88 1.91 -8.56 1.32
CA TYR A 88 3.26 -8.71 0.78
C TYR A 88 3.51 -7.59 -0.23
N TYR A 89 4.68 -6.97 -0.15
CA TYR A 89 5.01 -5.83 -1.00
C TYR A 89 6.49 -5.84 -1.38
N VAL A 90 6.82 -5.20 -2.49
CA VAL A 90 8.19 -4.88 -2.87
C VAL A 90 8.53 -3.51 -2.30
N GLY A 91 9.69 -3.39 -1.66
CA GLY A 91 10.26 -2.12 -1.22
C GLY A 91 11.62 -1.88 -1.87
N ILE A 92 11.95 -0.60 -2.02
CA ILE A 92 13.19 -0.12 -2.61
C ILE A 92 13.85 0.83 -1.61
N ASN A 93 15.15 0.65 -1.39
CA ASN A 93 15.94 1.51 -0.53
C ASN A 93 16.27 2.83 -1.25
N GLU A 94 16.71 3.84 -0.50
CA GLU A 94 17.11 5.13 -1.09
C GLU A 94 18.35 5.05 -1.99
N GLY A 95 19.05 3.92 -1.97
CA GLY A 95 20.32 3.73 -2.67
C GLY A 95 21.46 4.45 -1.96
N GLY A 96 22.55 4.62 -2.69
CA GLY A 96 23.80 5.30 -2.36
C GLY A 96 24.30 6.06 -3.59
N HIS A 97 25.61 6.29 -3.71
CA HIS A 97 26.18 7.16 -4.75
C HIS A 97 26.18 6.61 -6.19
N ASP A 98 25.76 5.36 -6.41
CA ASP A 98 25.67 4.74 -7.75
C ASP A 98 24.33 4.03 -7.97
N GLU A 99 24.00 3.73 -9.23
CA GLU A 99 22.72 3.09 -9.60
C GLU A 99 22.60 1.63 -9.13
N LEU A 100 23.71 0.97 -8.78
CA LEU A 100 23.73 -0.43 -8.32
C LEU A 100 23.29 -0.58 -6.87
N SER A 101 23.28 0.51 -6.11
CA SER A 101 22.89 0.54 -4.71
C SER A 101 21.37 0.38 -4.46
N ALA A 102 20.55 0.45 -5.52
CA ALA A 102 19.10 0.27 -5.42
C ALA A 102 18.73 -1.22 -5.31
N LEU A 103 18.35 -1.64 -4.11
CA LEU A 103 17.98 -3.01 -3.78
C LEU A 103 16.46 -3.13 -3.67
N HIS A 104 15.90 -4.07 -4.41
CA HIS A 104 14.50 -4.50 -4.28
C HIS A 104 14.43 -5.65 -3.29
N GLN A 105 13.54 -5.55 -2.31
CA GLN A 105 13.32 -6.58 -1.31
C GLN A 105 11.82 -6.80 -1.10
N ILE A 106 11.45 -7.95 -0.51
CA ILE A 106 10.06 -8.28 -0.21
C ILE A 106 9.81 -8.07 1.28
N GLY A 107 8.78 -7.31 1.60
CA GLY A 107 8.30 -7.09 2.97
C GLY A 107 6.89 -7.62 3.17
N MET A 108 6.45 -7.55 4.42
CA MET A 108 5.11 -7.91 4.85
C MET A 108 4.59 -6.85 5.82
N ALA A 109 3.38 -6.37 5.59
CA ALA A 109 2.59 -5.58 6.53
C ALA A 109 1.37 -6.38 6.99
N VAL A 110 0.84 -6.09 8.17
CA VAL A 110 -0.32 -6.79 8.76
C VAL A 110 -1.41 -5.77 9.09
N SER A 111 -2.67 -6.13 8.84
CA SER A 111 -3.84 -5.38 9.34
C SER A 111 -4.69 -6.24 10.27
N ASP A 112 -5.14 -5.64 11.37
CA ASP A 112 -6.07 -6.25 12.33
C ASP A 112 -7.51 -6.13 11.82
N GLY A 113 -7.83 -6.86 10.74
CA GLY A 113 -9.13 -6.84 10.08
C GLY A 113 -9.14 -6.07 8.75
N PRO A 114 -10.33 -5.88 8.15
CA PRO A 114 -10.49 -5.27 6.83
C PRO A 114 -10.24 -3.76 6.82
N ASN A 115 -9.93 -3.17 7.99
CA ASN A 115 -9.53 -1.78 8.08
C ASN A 115 -8.01 -1.67 7.89
N PHE A 116 -7.59 -1.50 6.63
CA PHE A 116 -6.19 -1.41 6.21
C PHE A 116 -5.45 -0.15 6.67
N ARG A 117 -6.04 0.67 7.55
CA ARG A 117 -5.51 1.97 7.98
C ARG A 117 -4.79 1.93 9.32
N LYS A 118 -4.86 0.83 10.06
CA LYS A 118 -4.13 0.72 11.33
C LYS A 118 -2.64 0.58 11.06
N ARG A 119 -1.84 1.50 11.61
CA ARG A 119 -0.39 1.34 11.68
C ARG A 119 -0.09 0.06 12.45
N ALA A 120 0.70 -0.84 11.87
CA ALA A 120 1.43 -1.81 12.65
C ALA A 120 2.37 -1.02 13.58
N ASN A 121 2.13 -1.09 14.89
CA ASN A 121 3.14 -0.67 15.85
C ASN A 121 4.32 -1.64 15.69
N SER A 122 5.42 -1.16 15.10
CA SER A 122 6.73 -1.82 15.15
C SER A 122 7.58 -1.17 16.23
#